data_AF-A0A7Y4TGT9-F1
#
_entry.id   AF-A0A7Y4TGT9-F1
#
_cell.length_a   1.000
_cell.length_b   1.000
_cell.length_c   1.000
_cell.angle_alpha   90.00
_cell.angle_beta   90.00
_cell.angle_gamma   90.00
#
_symmetry.space_group_name_H-M   'P 1'
#
loop_
_entity.id
_entity.type
_entity.pdbx_description
1 polymer ?
#
loop_
_entity_poly.entity_id
_entity_poly.type
_entity_poly.pdbx_seq_one_letter_code
_entity_poly.pdbx_strand_id
1 'polypeptide(L)'
;MSDAGASSVVVSDAGLSHAVVRGAAVPDAPIRRRVLTVTELTAGIRGLLEDRFADVWVEGEVSNCRVWNTGHMYFTLKDRDAQLKGVMFRSALRLLKFKPQDGLRVVARGRVSVYDPKGEYQIVCEHLEPEGLGALQLAFDQLKQRLAAEGLFAQTRKRDLPTLPRRIGIVTSPDGAALRDIVHVLRRRYPQAHLVIAPTRVQGEGAAIEIARALGAIGRVDGVDVVIVGRGGGSIEDLWAFNEEVVARAIAGCPVPTVSAVGHETDVTIADFVADVRAPTPSAAAEIVVARKDEFTGRIERVSHRVLAAVRGRRGRCAD
;
A
#
# COMPACT_ATOMS: atom_id res chain seq x y z
N MET A 1 -1.59 -20.71 -69.97
CA MET A 1 -0.99 -20.66 -71.32
C MET A 1 0.35 -19.96 -71.13
N SER A 2 1.41 -20.73 -70.81
CA SER A 2 2.44 -21.23 -71.77
C SER A 2 3.16 -20.05 -72.42
N ASP A 3 4.45 -19.79 -72.25
CA ASP A 3 5.64 -20.66 -72.38
C ASP A 3 6.83 -19.89 -71.76
N ALA A 4 7.65 -20.45 -70.86
CA ALA A 4 8.88 -21.21 -71.11
C ALA A 4 9.83 -20.62 -72.18
N GLY A 5 11.09 -20.37 -71.80
CA GLY A 5 12.15 -19.95 -72.70
C GLY A 5 13.50 -19.81 -72.01
N ALA A 6 14.02 -20.93 -71.49
CA ALA A 6 15.44 -21.03 -71.16
C ALA A 6 16.23 -21.33 -72.44
N SER A 7 17.37 -20.65 -72.65
CA SER A 7 18.45 -21.15 -73.48
C SER A 7 19.79 -20.62 -73.01
N SER A 8 20.73 -21.54 -73.00
CA SER A 8 22.03 -21.54 -72.35
C SER A 8 23.15 -21.55 -73.40
N VAL A 9 24.37 -21.22 -72.92
CA VAL A 9 25.71 -21.48 -73.54
C VAL A 9 26.02 -20.49 -74.68
N VAL A 10 27.15 -19.76 -74.70
CA VAL A 10 28.52 -20.26 -74.91
C VAL A 10 29.56 -19.32 -74.28
N VAL A 11 30.58 -19.92 -73.63
CA VAL A 11 31.85 -19.27 -73.29
C VAL A 11 32.81 -19.47 -74.46
N SER A 12 33.41 -18.41 -75.00
CA SER A 12 34.62 -18.50 -75.81
C SER A 12 35.55 -17.32 -75.55
N ASP A 13 36.82 -17.69 -75.49
CA ASP A 13 37.99 -17.02 -74.94
C ASP A 13 38.56 -15.89 -75.82
N ALA A 14 39.47 -15.12 -75.20
CA ALA A 14 40.54 -14.30 -75.77
C ALA A 14 40.19 -12.95 -76.43
N GLY A 15 40.72 -11.87 -75.84
CA GLY A 15 40.90 -10.61 -76.55
C GLY A 15 41.04 -9.38 -75.66
N LEU A 16 42.15 -9.25 -74.94
CA LEU A 16 42.59 -7.98 -74.37
C LEU A 16 42.88 -6.99 -75.51
N SER A 17 41.95 -6.10 -75.80
CA SER A 17 42.24 -4.86 -76.52
C SER A 17 41.86 -3.66 -75.64
N HIS A 18 42.90 -2.95 -75.20
CA HIS A 18 42.81 -1.64 -74.57
C HIS A 18 41.95 -0.69 -75.42
N ALA A 19 40.69 -0.50 -75.03
CA ALA A 19 39.88 0.63 -75.47
C ALA A 19 39.76 1.58 -74.27
N VAL A 20 40.55 2.65 -74.31
CA VAL A 20 40.42 3.79 -73.41
C VAL A 20 39.07 4.44 -73.73
N VAL A 21 38.01 4.00 -73.05
CA VAL A 21 36.73 4.71 -73.05
C VAL A 21 36.92 5.91 -72.15
N ARG A 22 37.07 7.08 -72.78
CA ARG A 22 37.05 8.40 -72.17
C ARG A 22 35.95 8.44 -71.11
N GLY A 23 36.34 8.76 -69.88
CA GLY A 23 35.42 8.89 -68.75
C GLY A 23 34.24 9.79 -69.12
N ALA A 24 33.05 9.20 -69.12
CA ALA A 24 31.82 9.97 -69.05
C ALA A 24 31.84 10.68 -67.69
N ALA A 25 31.92 12.01 -67.72
CA ALA A 25 31.74 12.83 -66.53
C ALA A 25 30.38 12.47 -65.91
N VAL A 26 30.42 11.86 -64.72
CA VAL A 26 29.24 11.74 -63.87
C VAL A 26 28.82 13.17 -63.56
N PRO A 27 27.59 13.60 -63.89
CA PRO A 27 27.13 14.91 -63.49
C PRO A 27 27.16 14.96 -61.96
N ASP A 28 27.97 15.87 -61.42
CA ASP A 28 28.04 16.21 -60.01
C ASP A 28 26.69 16.84 -59.62
N ALA A 29 25.68 15.98 -59.42
CA ALA A 29 24.38 16.39 -58.95
C ALA A 29 24.59 16.92 -57.53
N PRO A 30 24.28 18.19 -57.26
CA PRO A 30 24.51 18.75 -55.94
C PRO A 30 23.75 17.90 -54.94
N ILE A 31 24.44 17.36 -53.94
CA ILE A 31 23.82 16.68 -52.79
C ILE A 31 22.91 17.72 -52.13
N ARG A 32 21.64 17.75 -52.54
CA ARG A 32 20.65 18.63 -51.97
C ARG A 32 20.44 18.15 -50.54
N ARG A 33 21.02 18.89 -49.58
CA ARG A 33 20.75 18.68 -48.16
C ARG A 33 19.25 18.67 -47.97
N ARG A 34 18.71 17.57 -47.47
CA ARG A 34 17.30 17.48 -47.10
C ARG A 34 17.06 18.43 -45.93
N VAL A 35 16.42 19.57 -46.20
CA VAL A 35 16.04 20.55 -45.17
C VAL A 35 14.67 20.14 -44.65
N LEU A 36 14.56 19.84 -43.36
CA LEU A 36 13.30 19.55 -42.69
C LEU A 36 12.78 20.80 -42.00
N THR A 37 11.47 21.00 -42.03
CA THR A 37 10.81 21.95 -41.14
C THR A 37 10.84 21.46 -39.69
N VAL A 38 10.67 22.37 -38.72
CA VAL A 38 10.60 22.01 -37.29
C VAL A 38 9.47 20.99 -37.05
N THR A 39 8.32 21.17 -37.70
CA THR A 39 7.17 20.25 -37.60
C THR A 39 7.51 18.85 -38.12
N GLU A 40 8.15 18.75 -39.28
CA GLU A 40 8.55 17.45 -39.86
C GLU A 40 9.59 16.75 -39.00
N LEU A 41 10.54 17.50 -38.44
CA LEU A 41 11.54 16.94 -37.53
C LEU A 41 10.90 16.42 -36.23
N THR A 42 10.04 17.22 -35.59
CA THR A 42 9.36 16.81 -34.35
C THR A 42 8.43 15.62 -34.56
N ALA A 43 7.70 15.57 -35.68
CA ALA A 43 6.86 14.43 -36.03
C ALA A 43 7.70 13.15 -36.24
N GLY A 44 8.85 13.27 -36.90
CA GLY A 44 9.80 12.16 -37.05
C GLY A 44 10.35 11.66 -35.72
N ILE A 45 10.74 12.57 -34.81
CA ILE A 45 11.21 12.20 -33.46
C ILE A 45 10.11 11.50 -32.67
N ARG A 46 8.87 12.02 -32.74
CA ARG A 46 7.73 11.38 -32.08
C ARG A 46 7.52 9.96 -32.56
N GLY A 47 7.48 9.73 -33.88
CA GLY A 47 7.30 8.40 -34.44
C GLY A 47 8.37 7.42 -33.95
N LEU A 48 9.64 7.83 -33.96
CA LEU A 48 10.74 7.00 -33.44
C LEU A 48 10.60 6.66 -31.96
N LEU A 49 10.15 7.61 -31.13
CA LEU A 49 9.95 7.39 -29.70
C LEU A 49 8.73 6.51 -29.42
N GLU A 50 7.61 6.77 -30.10
CA GLU A 50 6.38 5.99 -29.94
C GLU A 50 6.56 4.55 -30.42
N ASP A 51 7.33 4.32 -31.49
CA ASP A 51 7.64 2.97 -31.99
C ASP A 51 8.58 2.20 -31.03
N ARG A 52 9.59 2.89 -30.46
CA ARG A 52 10.60 2.24 -29.59
C ARG A 52 10.14 2.08 -28.15
N PHE A 53 9.31 2.98 -27.66
CA PHE A 53 8.89 3.08 -26.27
C PHE A 53 7.35 3.11 -26.17
N ALA A 54 6.71 2.22 -26.93
CA ALA A 54 5.26 2.03 -26.95
C ALA A 54 4.70 1.53 -25.60
N ASP A 55 5.50 0.78 -24.84
CA ASP A 55 5.15 0.26 -23.52
C ASP A 55 6.42 0.13 -22.66
N VAL A 56 6.58 1.03 -21.69
CA VAL A 56 7.74 1.11 -20.81
C VAL A 56 7.33 1.20 -19.37
N TRP A 57 8.21 0.71 -18.50
CA TRP A 57 8.14 0.85 -17.06
C TRP A 57 9.29 1.75 -16.60
N VAL A 58 8.98 2.81 -15.86
CA VAL A 58 9.94 3.82 -15.41
C VAL A 58 9.79 4.02 -13.91
N GLU A 59 10.87 3.79 -13.17
CA GLU A 59 10.96 4.10 -11.74
C GLU A 59 11.38 5.56 -11.56
N GLY A 60 10.81 6.23 -10.56
CA GLY A 60 11.25 7.57 -10.16
C GLY A 60 10.44 8.16 -9.02
N GLU A 61 10.95 9.25 -8.46
CA GLU A 61 10.21 10.05 -7.48
C GLU A 61 9.26 11.01 -8.19
N VAL A 62 8.00 11.03 -7.76
CA VAL A 62 7.00 11.99 -8.24
C VAL A 62 7.32 13.38 -7.68
N SER A 63 7.31 14.38 -8.55
CA SER A 63 7.41 15.79 -8.19
C SER A 63 6.47 16.65 -9.05
N ASN A 64 6.10 17.83 -8.57
CA ASN A 64 5.21 18.76 -9.28
C ASN A 64 3.85 18.13 -9.66
N CYS A 65 3.34 17.19 -8.86
CA CYS A 65 2.08 16.51 -9.06
C CYS A 65 0.91 17.49 -8.92
N ARG A 66 0.17 17.70 -10.01
CA ARG A 66 -1.00 18.59 -10.05
C ARG A 66 -2.12 17.99 -10.88
N VAL A 67 -3.30 17.94 -10.30
CA VAL A 67 -4.55 17.62 -11.01
C VAL A 67 -5.19 18.92 -11.48
N TRP A 68 -5.37 19.04 -12.79
CA TRP A 68 -5.99 20.23 -13.40
C TRP A 68 -7.51 20.09 -13.49
N ASN A 69 -8.21 21.19 -13.78
CA ASN A 69 -9.67 21.24 -13.90
C ASN A 69 -10.24 20.28 -14.96
N THR A 70 -9.42 19.88 -15.94
CA THR A 70 -9.76 18.85 -16.95
C THR A 70 -9.85 17.43 -16.36
N GLY A 71 -9.39 17.23 -15.12
CA GLY A 71 -9.30 15.94 -14.45
C GLY A 71 -8.09 15.11 -14.85
N HIS A 72 -7.13 15.69 -15.59
CA HIS A 72 -5.84 15.06 -15.89
C HIS A 72 -4.81 15.43 -14.83
N MET A 73 -3.97 14.46 -14.49
CA MET A 73 -2.84 14.66 -13.59
C MET A 73 -1.58 14.86 -14.42
N TYR A 74 -0.84 15.91 -14.09
CA TYR A 74 0.49 16.16 -14.63
C TYR A 74 1.49 16.04 -13.49
N PHE A 75 2.61 15.41 -13.76
CA PHE A 75 3.66 15.16 -12.78
C PHE A 75 5.01 15.09 -13.47
N THR A 76 6.08 15.06 -12.70
CA THR A 76 7.45 14.82 -13.20
C THR A 76 8.03 13.67 -12.41
N LEU A 77 8.47 12.62 -13.12
CA LEU A 77 9.30 11.57 -12.55
C LEU A 77 10.74 12.06 -12.59
N LYS A 78 11.44 11.98 -11.47
CA LYS A 78 12.86 12.31 -11.39
C LYS A 78 13.64 11.17 -10.75
N ASP A 79 14.85 10.98 -11.21
CA ASP A 79 15.88 10.20 -10.51
C ASP A 79 17.04 11.15 -10.14
N ARG A 80 18.24 10.60 -9.90
CA ARG A 80 19.42 11.39 -9.54
C ARG A 80 19.93 12.28 -10.68
N ASP A 81 19.84 11.80 -11.92
CA ASP A 81 20.57 12.34 -13.07
C ASP A 81 19.63 12.85 -14.17
N ALA A 82 18.35 12.49 -14.14
CA ALA A 82 17.37 12.77 -15.17
C ALA A 82 15.96 13.07 -14.61
N GLN A 83 15.15 13.72 -15.45
CA GLN A 83 13.74 13.94 -15.21
C GLN A 83 12.92 13.65 -16.47
N LEU A 84 11.68 13.20 -16.27
CA LEU A 84 10.72 12.83 -17.30
C LEU A 84 9.34 13.39 -16.93
N LYS A 85 8.77 14.24 -17.79
CA LYS A 85 7.41 14.74 -17.60
C LYS A 85 6.41 13.61 -17.83
N GLY A 86 5.36 13.57 -17.01
CA GLY A 86 4.30 12.57 -17.06
C GLY A 86 2.92 13.22 -17.13
N VAL A 87 2.05 12.60 -17.92
CA VAL A 87 0.61 12.91 -17.97
C VAL A 87 -0.18 11.64 -17.72
N MET A 88 -1.16 11.70 -16.82
CA MET A 88 -2.10 10.62 -16.57
C MET A 88 -3.52 11.13 -16.85
N PHE A 89 -4.19 10.51 -17.81
CA PHE A 89 -5.55 10.88 -18.18
C PHE A 89 -6.53 10.53 -17.08
N ARG A 90 -7.70 11.19 -17.10
CA ARG A 90 -8.73 11.08 -16.06
C ARG A 90 -9.21 9.64 -15.90
N SER A 91 -9.32 8.89 -17.00
CA SER A 91 -9.73 7.48 -17.00
C SER A 91 -8.74 6.61 -16.22
N ALA A 92 -7.45 6.76 -16.47
CA ALA A 92 -6.39 6.04 -15.77
C ALA A 92 -6.26 6.48 -14.31
N LEU A 93 -6.30 7.79 -14.05
CA LEU A 93 -6.21 8.37 -12.71
C LEU A 93 -7.30 7.84 -11.77
N ARG A 94 -8.52 7.60 -12.28
CA ARG A 94 -9.65 7.04 -11.52
C ARG A 94 -9.45 5.59 -11.09
N LEU A 95 -8.57 4.84 -11.75
CA LEU A 95 -8.28 3.44 -11.43
C LEU A 95 -7.22 3.31 -10.33
N LEU A 96 -6.54 4.41 -9.98
CA LEU A 96 -5.55 4.41 -8.91
C LEU A 96 -6.23 4.19 -7.56
N LYS A 97 -5.69 3.22 -6.80
CA LYS A 97 -6.13 2.90 -5.44
C LYS A 97 -5.49 3.78 -4.37
N PHE A 98 -4.60 4.70 -4.76
CA PHE A 98 -3.91 5.64 -3.89
C PHE A 98 -3.90 7.02 -4.52
N LYS A 99 -3.55 8.03 -3.72
CA LYS A 99 -3.45 9.43 -4.17
C LYS A 99 -1.98 9.78 -4.43
N PRO A 100 -1.55 10.00 -5.69
CA PRO A 100 -0.18 10.41 -5.98
C PRO A 100 0.13 11.77 -5.35
N GLN A 101 1.29 11.88 -4.70
CA GLN A 101 1.77 13.10 -4.04
C GLN A 101 3.26 13.28 -4.33
N ASP A 102 3.73 14.53 -4.20
CA ASP A 102 5.15 14.85 -4.34
C ASP A 102 5.98 14.13 -3.28
N GLY A 103 7.16 13.65 -3.67
CA GLY A 103 8.06 12.87 -2.82
C GLY A 103 7.78 11.37 -2.82
N LEU A 104 6.70 10.90 -3.47
CA LEU A 104 6.39 9.49 -3.56
C LEU A 104 7.23 8.82 -4.65
N ARG A 105 7.95 7.77 -4.27
CA ARG A 105 8.62 6.88 -5.22
C ARG A 105 7.62 5.94 -5.87
N VAL A 106 7.63 5.86 -7.20
CA VAL A 106 6.67 5.10 -7.99
C VAL A 106 7.33 4.41 -9.17
N VAL A 107 6.69 3.35 -9.63
CA VAL A 107 6.91 2.74 -10.94
C VAL A 107 5.72 3.13 -11.83
N ALA A 108 6.00 3.87 -12.89
CA ALA A 108 5.02 4.29 -13.88
C ALA A 108 5.11 3.39 -15.12
N ARG A 109 3.97 2.88 -15.60
CA ARG A 109 3.84 2.17 -16.87
C ARG A 109 3.10 3.04 -17.89
N GLY A 110 3.61 3.11 -19.10
CA GLY A 110 2.95 3.82 -20.19
C GLY A 110 3.80 3.91 -21.44
N ARG A 111 3.44 4.85 -22.33
CA ARG A 111 4.15 5.08 -23.59
C ARG A 111 4.87 6.43 -23.59
N VAL A 112 6.04 6.50 -24.21
CA VAL A 112 6.77 7.77 -24.38
C VAL A 112 6.32 8.44 -25.68
N SER A 113 5.96 9.71 -25.60
CA SER A 113 5.51 10.52 -26.75
C SER A 113 6.08 11.94 -26.63
N VAL A 114 5.88 12.75 -27.67
CA VAL A 114 6.36 14.14 -27.74
C VAL A 114 5.18 15.09 -27.70
N TYR A 115 5.25 16.09 -26.82
CA TYR A 115 4.31 17.20 -26.79
C TYR A 115 4.67 18.24 -27.85
N ASP A 116 4.03 18.14 -29.02
CA ASP A 116 4.36 18.92 -30.23
C ASP A 116 4.53 20.41 -30.04
N PRO A 117 3.66 21.11 -29.28
CA PRO A 117 3.78 22.57 -29.17
C PRO A 117 5.08 23.02 -28.51
N LYS A 118 5.75 22.13 -27.76
CA LYS A 118 7.02 22.43 -27.07
C LYS A 118 8.19 21.52 -27.47
N GLY A 119 7.93 20.46 -28.24
CA GLY A 119 8.95 19.47 -28.59
C GLY A 119 9.53 18.70 -27.39
N GLU A 120 8.82 18.67 -26.27
CA GLU A 120 9.26 17.97 -25.05
C GLU A 120 8.78 16.53 -25.06
N TYR A 121 9.64 15.57 -24.74
CA TYR A 121 9.21 14.19 -24.54
C TYR A 121 8.55 14.01 -23.16
N GLN A 122 7.54 13.15 -23.10
CA GLN A 122 6.77 12.86 -21.90
C GLN A 122 6.29 11.41 -21.90
N ILE A 123 6.05 10.86 -20.71
CA ILE A 123 5.35 9.59 -20.55
C ILE A 123 3.84 9.83 -20.44
N VAL A 124 3.08 9.20 -21.31
CA VAL A 124 1.63 9.06 -21.15
C VAL A 124 1.41 7.85 -20.25
N CYS A 125 1.21 8.13 -18.96
CA CYS A 125 1.11 7.15 -17.90
C CYS A 125 -0.29 6.51 -17.91
N GLU A 126 -0.31 5.20 -18.01
CA GLU A 126 -1.54 4.38 -18.01
C GLU A 126 -1.74 3.72 -16.66
N HIS A 127 -0.64 3.40 -15.96
CA HIS A 127 -0.65 2.78 -14.64
C HIS A 127 0.49 3.30 -13.77
N LEU A 128 0.23 3.48 -12.47
CA LEU A 128 1.17 4.02 -11.51
C LEU A 128 1.11 3.17 -10.25
N GLU A 129 2.26 2.72 -9.76
CA GLU A 129 2.36 1.91 -8.53
C GLU A 129 3.43 2.52 -7.61
N PRO A 130 3.18 2.69 -6.31
CA PRO A 130 4.23 3.02 -5.36
C PRO A 130 5.37 1.99 -5.41
N GLU A 131 6.60 2.49 -5.50
CA GLU A 131 7.82 1.67 -5.46
C GLU A 131 7.86 0.95 -4.10
N GLY A 132 7.99 -0.38 -4.13
CA GLY A 132 8.03 -1.21 -2.92
C GLY A 132 6.76 -2.01 -2.63
N LEU A 133 5.59 -1.67 -3.20
CA LEU A 133 4.35 -2.45 -2.96
C LEU A 133 4.46 -3.91 -3.39
N GLY A 134 5.08 -4.21 -4.55
CA GLY A 134 5.24 -5.59 -5.02
C GLY A 134 6.18 -6.42 -4.13
N ALA A 135 7.28 -5.83 -3.67
CA ALA A 135 8.23 -6.48 -2.77
C ALA A 135 7.67 -6.67 -1.36
N LEU A 136 6.98 -5.65 -0.82
CA LEU A 136 6.29 -5.71 0.46
C LEU A 136 5.14 -6.73 0.41
N GLN A 137 4.33 -6.74 -0.65
CA GLN A 137 3.27 -7.74 -0.80
C GLN A 137 3.83 -9.17 -0.84
N LEU A 138 4.91 -9.39 -1.60
CA LEU A 138 5.58 -10.69 -1.64
C LEU A 138 6.13 -11.09 -0.26
N ALA A 139 6.80 -10.17 0.44
CA ALA A 139 7.33 -10.41 1.79
C ALA A 139 6.21 -10.72 2.80
N PHE A 140 5.08 -10.01 2.70
CA PHE A 140 3.90 -10.23 3.51
C PHE A 140 3.32 -11.63 3.27
N ASP A 141 3.13 -12.03 2.02
CA ASP A 141 2.56 -13.34 1.68
C ASP A 141 3.49 -14.49 2.11
N GLN A 142 4.80 -14.35 1.91
CA GLN A 142 5.80 -15.33 2.38
C GLN A 142 5.78 -15.47 3.91
N LEU A 143 5.78 -14.36 4.63
CA LEU A 143 5.78 -14.37 6.09
C LEU A 143 4.46 -14.92 6.63
N LYS A 144 3.32 -14.51 6.05
CA LYS A 144 2.00 -15.02 6.39
C LYS A 144 1.92 -16.54 6.21
N GLN A 145 2.39 -17.08 5.10
CA GLN A 145 2.41 -18.53 4.86
C GLN A 145 3.27 -19.26 5.91
N ARG A 146 4.47 -18.75 6.20
CA ARG A 146 5.38 -19.35 7.20
C ARG A 146 4.75 -19.36 8.60
N LEU A 147 4.23 -18.23 9.07
CA LEU A 147 3.62 -18.13 10.40
C LEU A 147 2.32 -18.92 10.51
N ALA A 148 1.54 -19.02 9.43
CA ALA A 148 0.37 -19.88 9.36
C ALA A 148 0.77 -21.36 9.50
N ALA A 149 1.83 -21.80 8.82
CA ALA A 149 2.36 -23.16 8.91
C ALA A 149 2.89 -23.50 10.33
N GLU A 150 3.47 -22.51 11.02
CA GLU A 150 3.84 -22.62 12.44
C GLU A 150 2.62 -22.61 13.40
N GLY A 151 1.40 -22.38 12.90
CA GLY A 151 0.18 -22.37 13.69
C GLY A 151 -0.05 -21.09 14.49
N LEU A 152 0.65 -19.99 14.21
CA LEU A 152 0.49 -18.73 14.97
C LEU A 152 -0.90 -18.11 14.80
N PHE A 153 -1.61 -18.43 13.72
CA PHE A 153 -2.96 -17.92 13.45
C PHE A 153 -4.07 -18.88 13.91
N ALA A 154 -3.73 -20.01 14.53
CA ALA A 154 -4.71 -21.02 14.92
C ALA A 154 -5.72 -20.46 15.92
N GLN A 155 -7.01 -20.68 15.65
CA GLN A 155 -8.08 -20.19 16.54
C GLN A 155 -7.98 -20.78 17.95
N THR A 156 -7.44 -22.00 18.09
CA THR A 156 -7.20 -22.67 19.38
C THR A 156 -6.18 -21.95 20.27
N ARG A 157 -5.33 -21.08 19.70
CA ARG A 157 -4.38 -20.25 20.42
C ARG A 157 -5.06 -19.01 21.03
N LYS A 158 -6.09 -18.50 20.36
CA LYS A 158 -6.70 -17.21 20.68
C LYS A 158 -7.49 -17.31 21.99
N ARG A 159 -7.26 -16.36 22.89
CA ARG A 159 -7.88 -16.28 24.21
C ARG A 159 -9.07 -15.34 24.21
N ASP A 160 -10.06 -15.67 25.01
CA ASP A 160 -11.19 -14.79 25.27
C ASP A 160 -10.77 -13.52 26.02
N LEU A 161 -11.44 -12.41 25.72
CA LEU A 161 -11.26 -11.17 26.46
C LEU A 161 -11.88 -11.27 27.86
N PRO A 162 -11.23 -10.71 28.90
CA PRO A 162 -11.79 -10.66 30.25
C PRO A 162 -13.10 -9.87 30.25
N THR A 163 -14.08 -10.32 31.05
CA THR A 163 -15.41 -9.68 31.13
C THR A 163 -15.35 -8.28 31.78
N LEU A 164 -14.46 -8.11 32.76
CA LEU A 164 -14.28 -6.88 33.53
C LEU A 164 -12.77 -6.61 33.70
N PRO A 165 -12.08 -6.12 32.66
CA PRO A 165 -10.67 -5.78 32.77
C PRO A 165 -10.49 -4.63 33.76
N ARG A 166 -9.72 -4.85 34.82
CA ARG A 166 -9.38 -3.84 35.82
C ARG A 166 -8.24 -2.96 35.33
N ARG A 167 -7.23 -3.54 34.68
CA ARG A 167 -6.15 -2.79 34.04
C ARG A 167 -6.00 -3.14 32.57
N ILE A 168 -5.99 -2.12 31.73
CA ILE A 168 -5.89 -2.22 30.27
C ILE A 168 -4.54 -1.66 29.86
N GLY A 169 -3.71 -2.48 29.23
CA GLY A 169 -2.46 -2.07 28.62
C GLY A 169 -2.69 -1.45 27.24
N ILE A 170 -1.98 -0.38 26.91
CA ILE A 170 -2.05 0.29 25.61
C ILE A 170 -0.64 0.46 25.06
N VAL A 171 -0.37 -0.15 23.90
CA VAL A 171 0.88 0.00 23.14
C VAL A 171 0.58 0.80 21.89
N THR A 172 0.96 2.08 21.90
CA THR A 172 0.77 2.99 20.76
C THR A 172 1.69 4.21 20.88
N SER A 173 1.66 5.09 19.88
CA SER A 173 2.42 6.34 19.89
C SER A 173 1.83 7.33 20.90
N PRO A 174 2.66 8.00 21.73
CA PRO A 174 2.19 8.97 22.73
C PRO A 174 1.50 10.18 22.09
N ASP A 175 1.93 10.60 20.90
CA ASP A 175 1.42 11.79 20.22
C ASP A 175 0.26 11.49 19.24
N GLY A 176 -0.07 10.20 19.06
CA GLY A 176 -1.04 9.75 18.07
C GLY A 176 -2.50 9.98 18.47
N ALA A 177 -3.34 10.26 17.47
CA ALA A 177 -4.81 10.32 17.66
C ALA A 177 -5.37 9.00 18.25
N ALA A 178 -4.78 7.86 17.90
CA ALA A 178 -5.19 6.55 18.39
C ALA A 178 -5.20 6.44 19.94
N LEU A 179 -4.20 6.99 20.62
CA LEU A 179 -4.17 6.98 22.08
C LEU A 179 -5.33 7.80 22.64
N ARG A 180 -5.57 8.99 22.07
CA ARG A 180 -6.64 9.88 22.51
C ARG A 180 -8.01 9.24 22.30
N ASP A 181 -8.20 8.58 21.17
CA ASP A 181 -9.42 7.87 20.81
C ASP A 181 -9.73 6.73 21.79
N ILE A 182 -8.73 5.87 22.05
CA ILE A 182 -8.86 4.77 23.02
C ILE A 182 -9.18 5.33 24.41
N VAL A 183 -8.41 6.31 24.88
CA VAL A 183 -8.59 6.90 26.21
C VAL A 183 -9.96 7.57 26.33
N HIS A 184 -10.42 8.28 25.30
CA HIS A 184 -11.72 8.94 25.30
C HIS A 184 -12.87 7.93 25.47
N VAL A 185 -12.87 6.85 24.68
CA VAL A 185 -13.89 5.79 24.76
C VAL A 185 -13.86 5.11 26.13
N LEU A 186 -12.67 4.71 26.60
CA LEU A 186 -12.52 4.03 27.89
C LEU A 186 -12.94 4.90 29.07
N ARG A 187 -12.57 6.19 29.08
CA ARG A 187 -12.97 7.11 30.16
C ARG A 187 -14.48 7.38 30.18
N ARG A 188 -15.11 7.43 29.00
CA ARG A 188 -16.55 7.64 28.90
C ARG A 188 -17.37 6.41 29.33
N ARG A 189 -16.97 5.21 28.92
CA ARG A 189 -17.74 3.97 29.14
C ARG A 189 -17.33 3.17 30.38
N TYR A 190 -16.05 3.24 30.75
CA TYR A 190 -15.51 2.49 31.87
C TYR A 190 -14.45 3.28 32.66
N PRO A 191 -14.84 4.38 33.33
CA PRO A 191 -13.92 5.29 34.02
C PRO A 191 -13.10 4.64 35.15
N GLN A 192 -13.55 3.51 35.68
CA GLN A 192 -12.92 2.73 36.74
C GLN A 192 -11.72 1.90 36.25
N ALA A 193 -11.61 1.64 34.95
CA ALA A 193 -10.49 0.91 34.38
C ALA A 193 -9.20 1.72 34.52
N HIS A 194 -8.14 1.05 34.95
CA HIS A 194 -6.81 1.63 35.05
C HIS A 194 -6.10 1.45 33.72
N LEU A 195 -5.51 2.51 33.18
CA LEU A 195 -4.81 2.47 31.90
C LEU A 195 -3.30 2.44 32.15
N VAL A 196 -2.63 1.45 31.59
CA VAL A 196 -1.17 1.37 31.56
C VAL A 196 -0.74 1.65 30.13
N ILE A 197 0.06 2.69 29.91
CA ILE A 197 0.48 3.10 28.57
C ILE A 197 1.95 2.78 28.40
N ALA A 198 2.29 2.00 27.38
CA ALA A 198 3.66 1.80 26.91
C ALA A 198 3.86 2.65 25.65
N PRO A 199 4.38 3.89 25.78
CA PRO A 199 4.59 4.77 24.64
C PRO A 199 5.65 4.16 23.73
N THR A 200 5.29 3.99 22.46
CA THR A 200 6.10 3.23 21.51
C THR A 200 6.02 3.86 20.13
N ARG A 201 7.13 3.88 19.38
CA ARG A 201 7.07 4.25 17.97
C ARG A 201 6.28 3.19 17.19
N VAL A 202 5.28 3.63 16.42
CA VAL A 202 4.37 2.75 15.66
C VAL A 202 4.60 2.76 14.15
N GLN A 203 5.61 3.51 13.67
CA GLN A 203 5.95 3.63 12.25
C GLN A 203 7.41 4.00 12.06
N GLY A 204 7.95 3.73 10.87
CA GLY A 204 9.33 4.01 10.52
C GLY A 204 10.33 2.98 11.08
N GLU A 205 11.61 3.23 10.82
CA GLU A 205 12.69 2.32 11.18
C GLU A 205 12.78 2.09 12.70
N GLY A 206 12.96 0.82 13.09
CA GLY A 206 13.05 0.39 14.49
C GLY A 206 11.71 0.21 15.21
N ALA A 207 10.59 0.67 14.64
CA ALA A 207 9.27 0.61 15.27
C ALA A 207 8.85 -0.82 15.65
N ALA A 208 9.06 -1.80 14.76
CA ALA A 208 8.71 -3.20 15.03
C ALA A 208 9.39 -3.77 16.29
N ILE A 209 10.67 -3.43 16.50
CA ILE A 209 11.43 -3.87 17.68
C ILE A 209 10.91 -3.18 18.94
N GLU A 210 10.61 -1.88 18.86
CA GLU A 210 10.02 -1.15 19.97
C GLU A 210 8.64 -1.71 20.36
N ILE A 211 7.76 -1.98 19.38
CA ILE A 211 6.45 -2.59 19.59
C ILE A 211 6.59 -3.96 20.25
N ALA A 212 7.48 -4.82 19.75
CA ALA A 212 7.72 -6.13 20.32
C ALA A 212 8.20 -6.05 21.78
N ARG A 213 9.12 -5.12 22.09
CA ARG A 213 9.60 -4.88 23.45
C ARG A 213 8.50 -4.35 24.36
N ALA A 214 7.70 -3.39 23.88
CA ALA A 214 6.60 -2.79 24.63
C ALA A 214 5.52 -3.83 24.95
N LEU A 215 5.14 -4.67 23.98
CA LEU A 215 4.22 -5.81 24.20
C LEU A 215 4.75 -6.77 25.25
N GLY A 216 6.02 -7.14 25.17
CA GLY A 216 6.66 -8.03 26.14
C GLY A 216 6.73 -7.43 27.55
N ALA A 217 7.00 -6.13 27.66
CA ALA A 217 7.08 -5.43 28.94
C ALA A 217 5.69 -5.26 29.57
N ILE A 218 4.74 -4.70 28.81
CA ILE A 218 3.41 -4.36 29.31
C ILE A 218 2.60 -5.60 29.69
N GLY A 219 2.74 -6.71 28.96
CA GLY A 219 2.06 -7.96 29.29
C GLY A 219 2.51 -8.55 30.62
N ARG A 220 3.72 -8.23 31.09
CA ARG A 220 4.27 -8.70 32.38
C ARG A 220 4.00 -7.74 33.54
N VAL A 221 3.36 -6.61 33.29
CA VAL A 221 2.97 -5.69 34.37
C VAL A 221 1.85 -6.34 35.18
N ASP A 222 2.06 -6.46 36.49
CA ASP A 222 1.10 -7.10 37.38
C ASP A 222 -0.30 -6.49 37.26
N GLY A 223 -1.29 -7.37 37.10
CA GLY A 223 -2.71 -7.01 37.03
C GLY A 223 -3.16 -6.37 35.70
N VAL A 224 -2.32 -6.31 34.66
CA VAL A 224 -2.81 -6.06 33.30
C VAL A 224 -3.63 -7.26 32.85
N ASP A 225 -4.87 -7.04 32.44
CA ASP A 225 -5.81 -8.10 32.07
C ASP A 225 -5.92 -8.28 30.54
N VAL A 226 -5.63 -7.22 29.79
CA VAL A 226 -5.73 -7.17 28.32
C VAL A 226 -4.82 -6.07 27.78
N VAL A 227 -4.25 -6.27 26.60
CA VAL A 227 -3.40 -5.28 25.91
C VAL A 227 -4.01 -4.90 24.57
N ILE A 228 -4.19 -3.61 24.33
CA ILE A 228 -4.53 -3.05 23.02
C ILE A 228 -3.23 -2.58 22.37
N VAL A 229 -2.95 -3.07 21.17
CA VAL A 229 -1.83 -2.63 20.35
C VAL A 229 -2.38 -2.07 19.03
N GLY A 230 -1.91 -0.90 18.63
CA GLY A 230 -2.41 -0.31 17.40
C GLY A 230 -1.90 1.08 17.11
N ARG A 231 -2.32 1.58 15.96
CA ARG A 231 -2.09 2.96 15.51
C ARG A 231 -3.32 3.47 14.79
N GLY A 232 -3.35 4.78 14.54
CA GLY A 232 -4.36 5.37 13.65
C GLY A 232 -4.12 4.99 12.19
N GLY A 233 -4.91 5.57 11.28
CA GLY A 233 -4.73 5.38 9.84
C GLY A 233 -3.31 5.71 9.36
N GLY A 234 -2.96 5.26 8.15
CA GLY A 234 -1.62 5.40 7.58
C GLY A 234 -1.55 4.77 6.20
N SER A 235 -0.42 4.96 5.51
CA SER A 235 -0.11 4.16 4.32
C SER A 235 0.33 2.73 4.72
N ILE A 236 0.47 1.83 3.75
CA ILE A 236 0.88 0.44 4.04
C ILE A 236 2.30 0.36 4.59
N GLU A 237 3.20 1.26 4.17
CA GLU A 237 4.57 1.38 4.65
C GLU A 237 4.58 1.80 6.12
N ASP A 238 3.66 2.69 6.46
CA ASP A 238 3.39 3.19 7.78
C ASP A 238 2.87 2.09 8.73
N LEU A 239 2.09 1.15 8.19
CA LEU A 239 1.58 -0.03 8.91
C LEU A 239 2.57 -1.20 8.92
N TRP A 240 3.65 -1.13 8.14
CA TRP A 240 4.53 -2.27 7.91
C TRP A 240 5.20 -2.81 9.18
N ALA A 241 5.44 -1.94 10.17
CA ALA A 241 5.96 -2.36 11.46
C ALA A 241 5.12 -3.46 12.15
N PHE A 242 3.82 -3.53 11.86
CA PHE A 242 2.90 -4.56 12.39
C PHE A 242 2.87 -5.84 11.54
N ASN A 243 3.50 -5.83 10.37
CA ASN A 243 3.71 -7.00 9.53
C ASN A 243 5.01 -7.73 9.86
N GLU A 244 5.89 -7.15 10.67
CA GLU A 244 7.18 -7.76 11.01
C GLU A 244 7.03 -8.97 11.94
N GLU A 245 7.88 -9.99 11.71
CA GLU A 245 7.84 -11.26 12.45
C GLU A 245 8.03 -11.07 13.96
N VAL A 246 8.87 -10.11 14.37
CA VAL A 246 9.14 -9.83 15.78
C VAL A 246 7.88 -9.37 16.53
N VAL A 247 7.00 -8.61 15.86
CA VAL A 247 5.73 -8.16 16.44
C VAL A 247 4.76 -9.33 16.50
N ALA A 248 4.65 -10.11 15.43
CA ALA A 248 3.83 -11.32 15.42
C ALA A 248 4.19 -12.25 16.58
N ARG A 249 5.48 -12.55 16.76
CA ARG A 249 5.95 -13.40 17.87
C ARG A 249 5.73 -12.78 19.25
N ALA A 250 5.85 -11.45 19.39
CA ALA A 250 5.56 -10.76 20.64
C ALA A 250 4.08 -10.81 21.03
N ILE A 251 3.16 -10.61 20.07
CA ILE A 251 1.72 -10.74 20.28
C ILE A 251 1.39 -12.18 20.69
N ALA A 252 1.89 -13.13 19.92
CA ALA A 252 1.78 -14.55 20.18
C ALA A 252 2.26 -14.93 21.60
N GLY A 253 3.41 -14.43 22.02
CA GLY A 253 4.01 -14.71 23.32
C GLY A 253 3.48 -13.87 24.48
N CYS A 254 2.53 -12.96 24.25
CA CYS A 254 1.99 -12.10 25.29
C CYS A 254 1.24 -12.93 26.34
N PRO A 255 1.53 -12.80 27.65
CA PRO A 255 0.88 -13.61 28.70
C PRO A 255 -0.60 -13.29 28.91
N VAL A 256 -1.08 -12.16 28.38
CA VAL A 256 -2.46 -11.69 28.47
C VAL A 256 -3.09 -11.52 27.08
N PRO A 257 -4.42 -11.60 26.94
CA PRO A 257 -5.10 -11.40 25.66
C PRO A 257 -4.74 -10.07 25.00
N THR A 258 -4.63 -10.10 23.68
CA THR A 258 -4.19 -8.99 22.84
C THR A 258 -5.28 -8.58 21.84
N VAL A 259 -5.50 -7.28 21.71
CA VAL A 259 -6.40 -6.68 20.72
C VAL A 259 -5.57 -5.89 19.73
N SER A 260 -5.57 -6.31 18.46
CA SER A 260 -4.96 -5.52 17.38
C SER A 260 -5.95 -4.47 16.89
N ALA A 261 -5.49 -3.23 16.80
CA ALA A 261 -6.24 -2.08 16.33
C ALA A 261 -5.43 -1.30 15.29
N VAL A 262 -4.96 -2.01 14.27
CA VAL A 262 -4.09 -1.49 13.21
C VAL A 262 -4.92 -1.27 11.95
N GLY A 263 -5.01 -0.02 11.48
CA GLY A 263 -5.59 0.31 10.16
C GLY A 263 -7.11 0.57 10.14
N HIS A 264 -7.69 0.44 8.95
CA HIS A 264 -9.14 0.45 8.66
C HIS A 264 -9.59 -0.94 8.18
N GLU A 265 -10.88 -1.15 7.92
CA GLU A 265 -11.45 -2.46 7.58
C GLU A 265 -10.71 -3.22 6.46
N THR A 266 -10.13 -2.52 5.48
CA THR A 266 -9.44 -3.09 4.31
C THR A 266 -7.99 -3.52 4.53
N ASP A 267 -7.32 -3.00 5.57
CA ASP A 267 -5.87 -3.09 5.70
C ASP A 267 -5.51 -4.10 6.80
N VAL A 268 -5.59 -5.40 6.46
CA VAL A 268 -5.31 -6.48 7.43
C VAL A 268 -3.82 -6.75 7.52
N THR A 269 -3.27 -6.63 8.72
CA THR A 269 -1.85 -6.87 9.02
C THR A 269 -1.59 -8.25 9.60
N ILE A 270 -0.32 -8.67 9.66
CA ILE A 270 0.06 -9.92 10.35
C ILE A 270 -0.29 -9.87 11.84
N ALA A 271 -0.10 -8.71 12.48
CA ALA A 271 -0.54 -8.50 13.86
C ALA A 271 -2.02 -8.83 14.07
N ASP A 272 -2.90 -8.48 13.11
CA ASP A 272 -4.33 -8.80 13.19
C ASP A 272 -4.63 -10.30 13.12
N PHE A 273 -3.84 -11.04 12.34
CA PHE A 273 -4.00 -12.50 12.24
C PHE A 273 -3.58 -13.19 13.54
N VAL A 274 -2.51 -12.71 14.18
CA VAL A 274 -1.96 -13.32 15.40
C VAL A 274 -2.71 -12.90 16.66
N ALA A 275 -3.21 -11.67 16.72
CA ALA A 275 -3.91 -11.16 17.89
C ALA A 275 -5.14 -12.01 18.25
N ASP A 276 -5.44 -12.03 19.54
CA ASP A 276 -6.59 -12.77 20.08
C ASP A 276 -7.90 -12.18 19.53
N VAL A 277 -7.98 -10.85 19.41
CA VAL A 277 -9.10 -10.14 18.78
C VAL A 277 -8.60 -9.05 17.83
N ARG A 278 -9.23 -8.94 16.65
CA ARG A 278 -9.03 -7.83 15.71
C ARG A 278 -10.11 -6.77 15.91
N ALA A 279 -9.70 -5.51 15.95
CA ALA A 279 -10.57 -4.36 15.90
C ALA A 279 -10.26 -3.50 14.65
N PRO A 280 -11.28 -2.97 13.95
CA PRO A 280 -11.08 -2.19 12.74
C PRO A 280 -10.54 -0.77 12.99
N THR A 281 -10.61 -0.27 14.22
CA THR A 281 -10.08 1.06 14.62
C THR A 281 -9.66 1.06 16.09
N PRO A 282 -8.80 2.01 16.53
CA PRO A 282 -8.47 2.20 17.94
C PRO A 282 -9.71 2.41 18.84
N SER A 283 -10.68 3.22 18.41
CA SER A 283 -11.95 3.40 19.14
C SER A 283 -12.73 2.09 19.26
N ALA A 284 -12.83 1.32 18.17
CA ALA A 284 -13.53 0.04 18.20
C ALA A 284 -12.83 -0.98 19.11
N ALA A 285 -11.50 -0.96 19.21
CA ALA A 285 -10.78 -1.80 20.17
C ALA A 285 -11.18 -1.47 21.61
N ALA A 286 -11.24 -0.18 21.95
CA ALA A 286 -11.71 0.25 23.26
C ALA A 286 -13.16 -0.18 23.52
N GLU A 287 -14.05 -0.07 22.52
CA GLU A 287 -15.44 -0.52 22.62
C GLU A 287 -15.55 -2.03 22.85
N ILE A 288 -14.80 -2.84 22.11
CA ILE A 288 -14.80 -4.31 22.24
C ILE A 288 -14.34 -4.73 23.64
N VAL A 289 -13.30 -4.07 24.17
CA VAL A 289 -12.77 -4.36 25.52
C VAL A 289 -13.79 -4.05 26.61
N VAL A 290 -14.65 -3.04 26.43
CA VAL A 290 -15.68 -2.67 27.43
C VAL A 290 -17.05 -3.30 27.17
N ALA A 291 -17.30 -3.87 26.00
CA ALA A 291 -18.62 -4.41 25.63
C ALA A 291 -19.13 -5.46 26.65
N ARG A 292 -18.24 -6.37 27.08
CA ARG A 292 -18.59 -7.42 28.06
C ARG A 292 -18.97 -6.86 29.44
N LYS A 293 -18.45 -5.67 29.81
CA LYS A 293 -18.83 -4.99 31.06
C LYS A 293 -20.27 -4.48 30.99
N ASP A 294 -20.67 -3.88 29.87
CA ASP A 294 -22.03 -3.35 29.71
C ASP A 294 -23.08 -4.48 29.71
N GLU A 295 -22.76 -5.61 29.08
CA GLU A 295 -23.58 -6.82 29.15
C GLU A 295 -23.71 -7.35 30.59
N PHE A 296 -22.60 -7.36 31.34
CA PHE A 296 -22.58 -7.80 32.73
C PHE A 296 -23.41 -6.90 33.64
N THR A 297 -23.28 -5.58 33.50
CA THR A 297 -24.11 -4.59 34.23
C THR A 297 -25.59 -4.78 33.91
N GLY A 298 -25.96 -4.90 32.63
CA GLY A 298 -27.35 -5.14 32.24
C GLY A 298 -27.91 -6.48 32.74
N ARG A 299 -27.06 -7.50 32.93
CA ARG A 299 -27.47 -8.76 33.58
C ARG A 299 -27.75 -8.55 35.08
N ILE A 300 -26.91 -7.82 35.80
CA ILE A 300 -27.13 -7.50 37.21
C ILE A 300 -28.43 -6.71 37.37
N GLU A 301 -28.66 -5.68 36.55
CA GLU A 301 -29.87 -4.86 36.61
C GLU A 301 -31.14 -5.69 36.39
N ARG A 302 -31.14 -6.57 35.38
CA ARG A 302 -32.27 -7.47 35.12
C ARG A 302 -32.56 -8.39 36.30
N VAL A 303 -31.53 -8.96 36.93
CA VAL A 303 -31.70 -9.82 38.11
C VAL A 303 -32.24 -9.00 39.28
N SER A 304 -31.68 -7.82 39.54
CA SER A 304 -32.14 -6.89 40.59
C SER A 304 -33.61 -6.50 40.41
N HIS A 305 -34.03 -6.15 39.19
CA HIS A 305 -35.43 -5.84 38.89
C HIS A 305 -36.37 -7.03 39.15
N ARG A 306 -35.97 -8.25 38.78
CA ARG A 306 -36.76 -9.47 39.05
C ARG A 306 -36.92 -9.73 40.55
N VAL A 307 -35.85 -9.59 41.33
CA VAL A 307 -35.89 -9.75 42.79
C VAL A 307 -36.82 -8.71 43.42
N LEU A 308 -36.68 -7.43 43.04
CA LEU A 308 -37.53 -6.35 43.56
C LEU A 308 -39.01 -6.54 43.21
N ALA A 309 -39.32 -6.99 41.98
CA ALA A 309 -40.68 -7.30 41.56
C ALA A 309 -41.28 -8.46 42.36
N ALA A 310 -40.51 -9.52 42.60
CA ALA A 310 -40.96 -10.67 43.38
C ALA A 310 -41.25 -10.30 44.85
N VAL A 311 -40.40 -9.46 45.46
CA VAL A 311 -40.60 -8.96 46.84
C VAL A 311 -41.85 -8.08 46.93
N ARG A 312 -42.06 -7.16 45.98
CA ARG A 312 -43.27 -6.31 45.93
C ARG A 312 -44.54 -7.14 45.73
N GLY A 313 -44.50 -8.13 44.83
CA GLY A 313 -45.62 -9.03 44.59
C GLY A 313 -45.99 -9.91 45.79
N ARG A 314 -45.04 -10.27 46.66
CA ARG A 314 -45.33 -10.97 47.92
C ARG A 314 -45.97 -10.07 48.96
N ARG A 315 -45.53 -8.81 49.08
CA ARG A 315 -46.16 -7.84 50.00
C ARG A 315 -47.62 -7.54 49.64
N GLY A 316 -47.96 -7.45 48.35
CA GLY A 316 -49.35 -7.27 47.91
C GLY A 316 -50.25 -8.45 48.29
N ARG A 317 -49.76 -9.69 48.20
CA ARG A 317 -50.52 -10.91 48.54
C ARG A 317 -50.65 -11.21 50.03
N CYS A 318 -49.94 -10.50 50.90
CA CYS A 318 -50.08 -10.62 52.36
C CYS A 318 -50.90 -9.48 52.97
N ALA A 319 -51.31 -8.50 52.15
CA ALA A 319 -52.15 -7.38 52.57
C ALA A 319 -53.64 -7.59 52.21
N ASP A 320 -53.94 -8.60 51.39
CA ASP A 320 -55.27 -9.19 51.18
C ASP A 320 -55.42 -10.44 52.06
#